data_AF-A0A4U1J730-F1
#
_entry.id   AF-A0A4U1J730-F1
#
_cell.length_a   1.000
_cell.length_b   1.000
_cell.length_c   1.000
_cell.angle_alpha   90.00
_cell.angle_beta   90.00
_cell.angle_gamma   90.00
#
_symmetry.space_group_name_H-M   'P 1'
#
loop_
_entity.id
_entity.type
_entity.pdbx_description
1 polymer ?
#
loop_
_entity_poly.entity_id
_entity_poly.type
_entity_poly.pdbx_seq_one_letter_code
_entity_poly.pdbx_strand_id
1 'polypeptide(L)'
;MTPGRSTLLLLAALLPACRGGESTDAAAPPPETPPSAAPTAPMPRRPTTRHYLARTAERCEVYSVDRDAVSPATRTPCPPDLHVGERIRVMGKSCMREGSTERRQPVVCPGALLSSARPPTVDGGG
;
A
#
# COMPACT_ATOMS: atom_id res chain seq x y z
N MET A 1 12.08 18.39 44.16
CA MET A 1 12.35 17.35 45.17
C MET A 1 11.06 17.00 45.91
N THR A 2 10.33 15.99 45.42
CA THR A 2 9.77 14.83 46.17
C THR A 2 9.02 13.95 45.17
N PRO A 3 9.00 12.61 45.36
CA PRO A 3 8.74 11.64 44.30
C PRO A 3 7.34 10.98 44.40
N GLY A 4 6.65 10.85 43.27
CA GLY A 4 5.44 10.04 43.15
C GLY A 4 5.76 8.63 42.67
N ARG A 5 5.88 7.71 43.63
CA ARG A 5 6.10 6.27 43.43
C ARG A 5 4.79 5.57 43.03
N SER A 6 4.96 4.38 42.46
CA SER A 6 3.97 3.29 42.41
C SER A 6 2.85 3.48 41.39
N THR A 7 2.51 2.51 40.53
CA THR A 7 2.36 1.09 40.85
C THR A 7 2.60 0.23 39.63
N LEU A 8 3.46 -0.76 39.81
CA LEU A 8 3.64 -1.96 39.00
C LEU A 8 2.28 -2.67 38.79
N LEU A 9 1.91 -2.97 37.55
CA LEU A 9 0.99 -4.07 37.26
C LEU A 9 1.59 -4.94 36.16
N LEU A 10 2.32 -5.96 36.60
CA LEU A 10 2.60 -7.16 35.82
C LEU A 10 1.27 -7.81 35.44
N LEU A 11 0.99 -7.94 34.15
CA LEU A 11 0.13 -9.02 33.66
C LEU A 11 0.99 -10.01 32.88
N ALA A 12 1.29 -11.11 33.55
CA ALA A 12 1.88 -12.31 32.99
C ALA A 12 0.84 -13.00 32.09
N ALA A 13 1.05 -12.93 30.78
CA ALA A 13 0.27 -13.72 29.82
C ALA A 13 0.81 -15.16 29.80
N LEU A 14 0.03 -16.06 30.41
CA LEU A 14 0.21 -17.51 30.35
C LEU A 14 0.09 -17.98 28.89
N LEU A 15 1.19 -18.46 28.31
CA LEU A 15 1.18 -19.26 27.10
C LEU A 15 0.94 -20.74 27.46
N PRO A 16 -0.09 -21.41 26.91
CA PRO A 16 -0.20 -22.86 27.00
C PRO A 16 0.84 -23.50 26.09
N ALA A 17 1.82 -24.17 26.70
CA ALA A 17 2.74 -25.06 26.02
C ALA A 17 1.97 -26.27 25.49
N CYS A 18 1.70 -26.29 24.18
CA CYS A 18 1.24 -27.50 23.50
C CYS A 18 2.40 -28.50 23.46
N ARG A 19 2.33 -29.45 24.38
CA ARG A 19 3.18 -30.63 24.46
C ARG A 19 2.37 -31.79 23.87
N GLY A 20 2.86 -32.43 22.82
CA GLY A 20 2.24 -33.66 22.33
C GLY A 20 2.71 -34.05 20.94
N GLY A 21 3.41 -35.18 20.84
CA GLY A 21 3.69 -35.83 19.56
C GLY A 21 5.05 -36.51 19.51
N GLU A 22 5.27 -37.48 20.40
CA GLU A 22 6.27 -38.53 20.19
C GLU A 22 5.78 -39.38 19.00
N SER A 23 6.58 -39.56 17.96
CA SER A 23 6.29 -40.52 16.88
C SER A 23 7.55 -41.32 16.61
N THR A 24 7.45 -42.55 17.10
CA THR A 24 8.36 -43.67 16.94
C THR A 24 8.22 -44.25 15.53
N ASP A 25 9.36 -44.63 14.97
CA ASP A 25 9.61 -45.74 14.05
C ASP A 25 9.22 -45.68 12.56
N ALA A 26 10.27 -45.92 11.76
CA ALA A 26 10.35 -46.73 10.55
C ALA A 26 9.32 -46.56 9.43
N ALA A 27 9.77 -45.99 8.30
CA ALA A 27 9.93 -46.73 7.05
C ALA A 27 10.52 -45.78 5.98
N ALA A 28 11.60 -46.19 5.33
CA ALA A 28 12.16 -45.45 4.19
C ALA A 28 11.19 -45.55 3.00
N PRO A 29 10.70 -44.42 2.43
CA PRO A 29 9.94 -44.46 1.18
C PRO A 29 10.89 -44.64 -0.02
N PRO A 30 10.43 -45.33 -1.10
CA PRO A 30 11.18 -45.44 -2.35
C PRO A 30 11.35 -44.06 -3.01
N PRO A 31 12.35 -43.88 -3.89
CA PRO A 31 12.59 -42.60 -4.56
C PRO A 31 11.43 -42.25 -5.51
N GLU A 32 10.54 -41.37 -5.06
CA GLU A 32 9.53 -40.75 -5.91
C GLU A 32 10.20 -39.76 -6.88
N THR A 33 9.86 -39.91 -8.16
CA THR A 33 10.26 -39.00 -9.23
C THR A 33 9.66 -37.62 -8.94
N PRO A 34 10.44 -36.51 -8.93
CA PRO A 34 9.88 -35.20 -8.62
C PRO A 34 8.87 -34.81 -9.71
N PRO A 35 7.66 -34.37 -9.34
CA PRO A 35 6.72 -33.84 -10.32
C PRO A 35 7.33 -32.59 -10.95
N SER A 36 7.40 -32.59 -12.29
CA SER A 36 7.76 -31.43 -13.08
C SER A 36 6.84 -30.27 -12.68
N ALA A 37 7.42 -29.24 -12.04
CA ALA A 37 6.67 -28.10 -11.56
C ALA A 37 6.04 -27.37 -12.76
N ALA A 38 4.72 -27.53 -12.93
CA ALA A 38 3.96 -26.74 -13.88
C ALA A 38 4.14 -25.25 -13.54
N PRO A 39 4.27 -24.36 -14.53
CA PRO A 39 4.40 -22.93 -14.29
C PRO A 39 3.13 -22.42 -13.61
N THR A 40 3.24 -22.12 -12.31
CA THR A 40 2.17 -21.47 -11.54
C THR A 40 1.87 -20.13 -12.19
N ALA A 41 0.69 -20.01 -12.81
CA ALA A 41 0.23 -18.75 -13.37
C ALA A 41 0.24 -17.67 -12.26
N PRO A 42 0.81 -16.47 -12.51
CA PRO A 42 0.84 -15.44 -11.49
C PRO A 42 -0.58 -15.06 -11.10
N MET A 43 -0.92 -15.26 -9.82
CA MET A 43 -2.21 -14.87 -9.28
C MET A 43 -2.47 -13.37 -9.55
N PRO A 44 -3.72 -12.98 -9.85
CA PRO A 44 -4.08 -11.59 -10.05
C PRO A 44 -3.80 -10.80 -8.76
N ARG A 45 -2.75 -9.97 -8.79
CA ARG A 45 -2.42 -9.09 -7.68
C ARG A 45 -3.37 -7.90 -7.72
N ARG A 46 -3.95 -7.55 -6.56
CA ARG A 46 -4.69 -6.30 -6.42
C ARG A 46 -3.74 -5.13 -6.69
N PRO A 47 -4.09 -4.15 -7.55
CA PRO A 47 -3.26 -2.98 -7.78
C PRO A 47 -2.98 -2.25 -6.46
N THR A 48 -1.70 -2.13 -6.10
CA THR A 48 -1.22 -1.40 -4.92
C THR A 48 -0.77 0.01 -5.24
N THR A 49 -0.70 0.35 -6.53
CA THR A 49 -0.24 1.64 -7.03
C THR A 49 -1.16 2.77 -6.59
N ARG A 50 -0.57 3.82 -6.04
CA ARG A 50 -1.25 5.03 -5.58
C ARG A 50 -0.80 6.19 -6.45
N HIS A 51 -1.75 6.94 -7.01
CA HIS A 51 -1.46 8.10 -7.85
C HIS A 51 -1.64 9.39 -7.06
N TYR A 52 -0.69 10.30 -7.22
CA TYR A 52 -0.63 11.57 -6.50
C TYR A 52 -0.44 12.73 -7.46
N LEU A 53 -1.05 13.87 -7.13
CA LEU A 53 -0.68 15.19 -7.62
C LEU A 53 -0.22 16.02 -6.42
N ALA A 54 1.05 16.41 -6.38
CA ALA A 54 1.62 17.21 -5.30
C ALA A 54 2.01 18.61 -5.77
N ARG A 55 1.84 19.61 -4.90
CA ARG A 55 2.32 20.97 -5.11
C ARG A 55 3.66 21.14 -4.39
N THR A 56 4.73 21.28 -5.16
CA THR A 56 6.04 21.70 -4.64
C THR A 56 6.10 23.23 -4.57
N ALA A 57 7.20 23.78 -4.05
CA ALA A 57 7.42 25.22 -4.00
C ALA A 57 7.37 25.87 -5.39
N GLU A 58 7.74 25.12 -6.43
CA GLU A 58 7.87 25.65 -7.80
C GLU A 58 6.68 25.31 -8.69
N ARG A 59 6.11 24.10 -8.56
CA ARG A 59 5.20 23.53 -9.56
C ARG A 59 4.36 22.39 -9.01
N CYS A 60 3.45 21.89 -9.84
CA CYS A 60 2.71 20.66 -9.54
C CYS A 60 3.26 19.49 -10.35
N GLU A 61 3.26 18.34 -9.70
CA GLU A 61 3.83 17.11 -10.24
C GLU A 61 2.88 15.94 -10.02
N VAL A 62 2.69 15.14 -11.06
CA VAL A 62 1.97 13.86 -11.00
C VAL A 62 2.98 12.73 -10.95
N TYR A 63 2.80 11.83 -10.00
CA TYR A 63 3.60 10.62 -9.85
C TYR A 63 2.76 9.49 -9.26
N SER A 64 3.26 8.27 -9.38
CA SER A 64 2.68 7.09 -8.75
C SER A 64 3.66 6.45 -7.79
N VAL A 65 3.14 5.86 -6.73
CA VAL A 65 3.90 5.07 -5.76
C VAL A 65 3.36 3.65 -5.80
N ASP A 66 4.21 2.68 -6.14
CA ASP A 66 3.90 1.26 -6.00
C ASP A 66 4.82 0.63 -4.93
N ARG A 67 4.21 0.25 -3.80
CA ARG A 67 4.93 -0.12 -2.57
C ARG A 67 5.88 1.00 -2.15
N ASP A 68 7.18 0.83 -2.37
CA ASP A 68 8.24 1.80 -2.04
C ASP A 68 8.84 2.45 -3.29
N ALA A 69 8.44 2.03 -4.49
CA ALA A 69 8.94 2.57 -5.74
C ALA A 69 8.10 3.80 -6.15
N VAL A 70 8.79 4.93 -6.36
CA VAL A 70 8.19 6.17 -6.86
C VAL A 70 8.50 6.31 -8.34
N SER A 71 7.48 6.54 -9.17
CA SER A 71 7.67 6.78 -10.60
C SER A 71 8.34 8.14 -10.86
N PRO A 72 8.91 8.35 -12.06
CA PRO A 72 9.25 9.69 -12.51
C PRO A 72 8.06 10.65 -12.40
N ALA A 73 8.34 11.88 -11.98
CA ALA A 73 7.35 12.93 -11.82
C ALA A 73 7.08 13.66 -13.15
N THR A 74 5.82 13.86 -13.49
CA THR A 74 5.39 14.64 -14.67
C THR A 74 4.86 16.00 -14.25
N ARG A 75 5.39 17.07 -14.83
CA ARG A 75 4.93 18.44 -14.53
C ARG A 75 3.51 18.66 -15.08
N THR A 76 2.67 19.33 -14.29
CA THR A 76 1.29 19.67 -14.67
C THR A 76 0.92 21.05 -14.15
N PRO A 77 -0.06 21.75 -14.75
CA PRO A 77 -0.68 22.91 -14.15
C PRO A 77 -1.24 22.60 -12.76
N CYS A 78 -1.14 23.58 -11.86
CA CYS A 78 -1.62 23.44 -10.50
C CYS A 78 -3.10 23.79 -10.37
N PRO A 79 -3.90 22.97 -9.66
CA PRO A 79 -5.22 23.38 -9.22
C PRO A 79 -5.12 24.64 -8.34
N PRO A 80 -6.08 25.58 -8.45
CA PRO A 80 -6.04 26.86 -7.72
C PRO A 80 -6.10 26.68 -6.20
N ASP A 81 -6.72 25.59 -5.76
CA ASP A 81 -6.98 25.24 -4.38
C ASP A 81 -5.87 24.38 -3.75
N LEU A 82 -4.83 23.98 -4.51
CA LEU A 82 -3.73 23.15 -4.01
C LEU A 82 -2.52 23.99 -3.56
N HIS A 83 -2.21 23.93 -2.27
CA HIS A 83 -1.16 24.73 -1.65
C HIS A 83 0.16 23.97 -1.58
N VAL A 84 1.28 24.69 -1.46
CA VAL A 84 2.62 24.09 -1.36
C VAL A 84 2.69 23.13 -0.18
N GLY A 85 3.17 21.91 -0.43
CA GLY A 85 3.23 20.83 0.54
C GLY A 85 1.96 19.97 0.64
N GLU A 86 0.85 20.39 0.02
CA GLU A 86 -0.35 19.56 -0.10
C GLU A 86 -0.23 18.59 -1.30
N ARG A 87 -0.94 17.47 -1.19
CA ARG A 87 -1.09 16.52 -2.29
C ARG A 87 -2.52 16.00 -2.40
N ILE A 88 -2.92 15.63 -3.61
CA ILE A 88 -4.21 14.98 -3.90
C ILE A 88 -3.91 13.55 -4.32
N ARG A 89 -4.62 12.59 -3.72
CA ARG A 89 -4.53 11.16 -4.02
C ARG A 89 -5.84 10.64 -4.62
N VAL A 90 -5.74 9.73 -5.58
CA VAL A 90 -6.90 8.99 -6.10
C VAL A 90 -7.25 7.82 -5.18
N MET A 91 -8.53 7.71 -4.83
CA MET A 91 -9.13 6.67 -4.00
C MET A 91 -10.35 6.08 -4.71
N GLY A 92 -10.11 5.16 -5.65
CA GLY A 92 -11.17 4.58 -6.48
C GLY A 92 -11.76 5.63 -7.42
N LYS A 93 -12.99 6.09 -7.14
CA LYS A 93 -13.70 7.10 -7.96
C LYS A 93 -13.65 8.51 -7.38
N SER A 94 -13.03 8.69 -6.23
CA SER A 94 -12.91 9.98 -5.55
C SER A 94 -11.44 10.38 -5.38
N CYS A 95 -11.22 11.65 -5.08
CA CYS A 95 -9.92 12.16 -4.71
C CYS A 95 -9.94 12.67 -3.28
N MET A 96 -8.83 12.48 -2.59
CA MET A 96 -8.62 12.91 -1.21
C MET A 96 -7.41 13.82 -1.15
N ARG A 97 -7.52 14.92 -0.41
CA ARG A 97 -6.38 15.80 -0.12
C ARG A 97 -5.66 15.27 1.12
N GLU A 98 -4.34 15.21 1.03
CA GLU A 98 -3.45 14.90 2.14
C GLU A 98 -2.55 16.11 2.38
N GLY A 99 -2.40 16.54 3.63
CA GLY A 99 -1.65 17.75 3.98
C GLY A 99 -1.94 18.23 5.41
N SER A 100 -1.33 19.35 5.79
CA SER A 100 -1.33 19.88 7.17
C SER A 100 -2.62 20.60 7.58
N THR A 101 -3.56 20.82 6.67
CA THR A 101 -4.80 21.55 6.98
C THR A 101 -6.01 20.85 6.41
N GLU A 102 -6.93 20.45 7.30
CA GLU A 102 -8.25 19.98 6.92
C GLU A 102 -9.07 21.15 6.38
N ARG A 103 -9.68 20.98 5.21
CA ARG A 103 -10.48 22.02 4.54
C ARG A 103 -11.87 21.49 4.27
N ARG A 104 -12.87 22.35 4.38
CA ARG A 104 -14.28 22.02 4.06
C ARG A 104 -14.57 21.97 2.56
N GLN A 105 -13.66 22.47 1.72
CA GLN A 105 -13.85 22.48 0.27
C GLN A 105 -13.74 21.05 -0.29
N PRO A 106 -14.71 20.59 -1.11
CA PRO A 106 -14.61 19.28 -1.74
C PRO A 106 -13.40 19.22 -2.67
N VAL A 107 -12.74 18.07 -2.68
CA VAL A 107 -11.58 17.82 -3.56
C VAL A 107 -12.08 17.33 -4.90
N VAL A 108 -11.91 18.16 -5.94
CA VAL A 108 -12.17 17.75 -7.33
C VAL A 108 -10.94 17.06 -7.88
N CYS A 109 -11.12 15.89 -8.49
CA CYS A 109 -10.03 15.15 -9.11
C CYS A 109 -9.45 15.92 -10.31
N PRO A 110 -8.16 16.31 -10.27
CA PRO A 110 -7.52 16.96 -11.40
C PRO A 110 -7.44 16.04 -12.61
N GLY A 111 -7.71 16.55 -13.81
CA GLY A 111 -7.72 15.74 -15.04
C GLY A 111 -6.39 15.02 -15.29
N ALA A 112 -5.26 15.71 -15.08
CA ALA A 112 -3.92 15.10 -15.21
C ALA A 112 -3.71 13.91 -14.26
N LEU A 113 -4.31 13.95 -13.08
CA LEU A 113 -4.23 12.86 -12.11
C LEU A 113 -5.15 11.69 -12.50
N LEU A 114 -6.34 11.96 -13.02
CA LEU A 114 -7.23 10.91 -13.50
C LEU A 114 -6.66 10.18 -14.72
N SER A 115 -6.01 10.91 -15.63
CA SER A 115 -5.36 10.31 -16.79
C SER A 115 -4.23 9.35 -16.40
N SER A 116 -3.47 9.66 -15.35
CA SER A 116 -2.40 8.78 -14.89
C SER A 116 -2.91 7.57 -14.10
N ALA A 117 -4.06 7.70 -13.43
CA ALA A 117 -4.67 6.64 -12.62
C ALA A 117 -5.55 5.67 -13.42
N ARG A 118 -5.81 5.96 -14.70
CA ARG A 118 -6.64 5.10 -15.55
C ARG A 118 -5.91 3.78 -15.81
N PRO A 119 -6.54 2.62 -15.56
CA PRO A 119 -5.94 1.34 -15.93
C PRO A 119 -5.78 1.27 -17.46
N PRO A 120 -4.75 0.57 -17.98
CA PRO A 120 -4.65 0.33 -19.41
C PRO A 120 -5.94 -0.37 -19.86
N THR A 121 -6.55 0.13 -20.94
CA THR A 121 -7.63 -0.60 -21.61
C THR A 121 -7.04 -1.91 -22.08
N VAL A 122 -7.51 -3.01 -21.48
CA VAL A 122 -7.20 -4.34 -21.99
C VAL A 122 -8.03 -4.45 -23.26
N ASP A 123 -7.41 -4.23 -24.41
CA ASP A 123 -8.02 -4.50 -25.69
C ASP A 123 -8.27 -6.01 -25.74
N GLY A 124 -9.51 -6.41 -25.43
CA GLY A 124 -9.98 -7.77 -25.57
C GLY A 124 -10.02 -8.13 -27.04
N GLY A 125 -8.91 -8.66 -27.55
CA GLY A 125 -8.86 -9.30 -28.87
C GLY A 125 -9.85 -10.46 -28.89
N GLY A 126 -10.76 -10.42 -29.86
CA GLY A 126 -11.77 -11.44 -30.14
C GLY A 126 -11.24 -12.66 -30.89
#